data_AF-A0A1M5UE51-F1
#
_entry.id   AF-A0A1M5UE51-F1
#
_cell.length_a   1.000
_cell.length_b   1.000
_cell.length_c   1.000
_cell.angle_alpha   90.00
_cell.angle_beta   90.00
_cell.angle_gamma   90.00
#
_symmetry.space_group_name_H-M   'P 1'
#
loop_
_entity.id
_entity.type
_entity.pdbx_description
1 polymer ?
#
loop_
_entity_poly.entity_id
_entity_poly.type
_entity_poly.pdbx_seq_one_letter_code
_entity_poly.pdbx_strand_id
1 'polypeptide(L)'
;MKTLPLKSFRIFVSIFLLTLCTYLYSQPVLMGRIYDQAHGQSFALYSDGMTIQDGNPMNRGMTFRDPSGMMYLRLPAANPYQKAFFLDYNRNVIELDYMLGSRVIGYADVPVPQNPMINYVPPVYSQNVGVQTANGFQPLPTQIVDTNNPYGNLMITNEQTAKGCYEQSMNFNGTLDKQKFGDCMVANMAGKKENEIYNCVKNASTPEEQALCLVGTMGGNNERKISASLLKCYKQYGNDYSKYPLCLAGESSDPELQRLLSCVQQQGQYGQVNFMNTAMCYGAGKLNLNTEAQIVVQCAVTSGGQPYVFAGCAGGQLMSRELDKCLTNGVGGDSGCFGKNNDIVKGLSKIGLELQNQFGPNNDIVKTWNNTVHDIQYGPGKNHEVVKVFTNVGNELGKAGNNIGKEIKKVLPKIKW
;
A
#
# COMPACT_ATOMS: atom_id res chain seq x y z
N MET A 1 -45.89 -59.13 25.20
CA MET A 1 -44.64 -59.25 25.96
C MET A 1 -43.50 -59.42 24.95
N LYS A 2 -42.50 -58.51 24.96
CA LYS A 2 -41.12 -58.62 24.43
C LYS A 2 -40.98 -58.94 22.92
N THR A 3 -40.46 -58.06 22.07
CA THR A 3 -39.03 -58.09 21.66
C THR A 3 -38.54 -56.81 20.91
N LEU A 4 -39.18 -55.65 21.07
CA LEU A 4 -38.76 -54.43 20.33
C LEU A 4 -37.51 -53.67 20.83
N PRO A 5 -37.02 -53.75 22.10
CA PRO A 5 -35.90 -52.89 22.52
C PRO A 5 -34.51 -53.41 22.09
N LEU A 6 -34.38 -54.69 21.68
CA LEU A 6 -33.07 -55.28 21.40
C LEU A 6 -32.50 -54.92 20.01
N LYS A 7 -33.35 -54.69 19.00
CA LYS A 7 -32.90 -54.36 17.63
C LYS A 7 -32.35 -52.94 17.53
N SER A 8 -33.00 -51.97 18.16
CA SER A 8 -32.56 -50.56 18.15
C SER A 8 -31.24 -50.38 18.90
N PHE A 9 -31.07 -51.04 20.05
CA PHE A 9 -29.82 -50.99 20.81
C PHE A 9 -28.63 -51.60 20.05
N ARG A 10 -28.83 -52.70 19.31
CA ARG A 10 -27.77 -53.29 18.47
C ARG A 10 -27.37 -52.39 17.31
N ILE A 11 -28.31 -51.67 16.70
CA ILE A 11 -28.01 -50.73 15.61
C ILE A 11 -27.21 -49.53 16.14
N PHE A 12 -27.59 -48.96 17.28
CA PHE A 12 -26.85 -47.87 17.91
C PHE A 12 -25.45 -48.28 18.37
N VAL A 13 -25.30 -49.47 18.96
CA VAL A 13 -23.98 -50.00 19.36
C VAL A 13 -23.11 -50.28 18.15
N SER A 14 -23.66 -50.82 17.05
CA SER A 14 -22.91 -51.05 15.82
C SER A 14 -22.49 -49.75 15.13
N ILE A 15 -23.35 -48.72 15.10
CA ILE A 15 -22.99 -47.40 14.54
C ILE A 15 -21.92 -46.73 15.42
N PHE A 16 -22.04 -46.82 16.74
CA PHE A 16 -21.06 -46.28 17.68
C PHE A 16 -19.72 -47.01 17.60
N LEU A 17 -19.71 -48.34 17.43
CA LEU A 17 -18.50 -49.12 17.19
C LEU A 17 -17.89 -48.83 15.81
N LEU A 18 -18.70 -48.59 14.79
CA LEU A 18 -18.19 -48.21 13.46
C LEU A 18 -17.52 -46.83 13.51
N THR A 19 -18.12 -45.86 14.21
CA THR A 19 -17.52 -44.52 14.39
C THR A 19 -16.32 -44.52 15.34
N LEU A 20 -16.30 -45.38 16.36
CA LEU A 20 -15.13 -45.57 17.22
C LEU A 20 -13.97 -46.24 16.44
N CYS A 21 -14.28 -47.24 15.61
CA CYS A 21 -13.29 -47.91 14.76
C CYS A 21 -12.72 -47.01 13.67
N THR A 22 -13.51 -46.11 13.07
CA THR A 22 -12.97 -45.14 12.10
C THR A 22 -12.06 -44.10 12.73
N TYR A 23 -12.28 -43.72 14.00
CA TYR A 23 -11.37 -42.85 14.75
C TYR A 23 -10.08 -43.56 15.22
N LEU A 24 -10.13 -44.87 15.47
CA LEU A 24 -8.97 -45.63 15.98
C LEU A 24 -7.98 -46.07 14.88
N TYR A 25 -8.32 -45.90 13.59
CA TYR A 25 -7.52 -46.40 12.45
C TYR A 25 -6.98 -45.35 11.49
N SER A 26 -7.05 -44.04 11.78
CA SER A 26 -6.31 -43.05 10.99
C SER A 26 -4.82 -43.08 11.34
N GLN A 27 -4.11 -44.11 10.87
CA GLN A 27 -2.65 -44.13 10.94
C GLN A 27 -2.08 -43.01 10.05
N PRO A 28 -1.01 -42.31 10.48
CA PRO A 28 -0.35 -41.31 9.64
C PRO A 28 0.12 -41.95 8.33
N VAL A 29 -0.29 -41.39 7.20
CA VAL A 29 0.10 -41.89 5.88
C VAL A 29 1.43 -41.26 5.49
N LEU A 30 2.36 -42.06 4.95
CA LEU A 30 3.61 -41.55 4.41
C LEU A 30 3.31 -40.64 3.21
N MET A 31 3.64 -39.36 3.32
CA MET A 31 3.48 -38.39 2.23
C MET A 31 4.64 -38.41 1.25
N GLY A 32 5.84 -38.71 1.74
CA GLY A 32 7.06 -38.71 0.95
C GLY A 32 8.31 -38.71 1.84
N ARG A 33 9.45 -38.51 1.22
CA ARG A 33 10.78 -38.43 1.77
C ARG A 33 11.47 -37.12 1.37
N ILE A 34 12.32 -36.67 2.27
CA ILE A 34 13.15 -35.49 2.16
C ILE A 34 14.59 -35.99 2.15
N TYR A 35 15.35 -35.65 1.12
CA TYR A 35 16.74 -36.07 0.93
C TYR A 35 17.65 -34.87 1.13
N ASP A 36 18.39 -34.87 2.24
CA ASP A 36 19.47 -33.93 2.51
C ASP A 36 20.77 -34.52 1.96
N GLN A 37 21.09 -34.15 0.72
CA GLN A 37 22.26 -34.64 0.01
C GLN A 37 23.55 -34.05 0.58
N ALA A 38 23.51 -32.81 1.08
CA ALA A 38 24.68 -32.14 1.63
C ALA A 38 25.19 -32.82 2.91
N HIS A 39 24.29 -33.36 3.74
CA HIS A 39 24.65 -34.03 5.00
C HIS A 39 24.50 -35.56 4.93
N GLY A 40 24.07 -36.13 3.80
CA GLY A 40 23.91 -37.57 3.61
C GLY A 40 22.80 -38.16 4.47
N GLN A 41 21.68 -37.45 4.62
CA GLN A 41 20.56 -37.82 5.48
C GLN A 41 19.25 -37.89 4.68
N SER A 42 18.29 -38.67 5.18
CA SER A 42 16.93 -38.68 4.65
C SER A 42 15.89 -38.79 5.76
N PHE A 43 14.72 -38.22 5.52
CA PHE A 43 13.63 -38.14 6.48
C PHE A 43 12.31 -38.52 5.81
N ALA A 44 11.52 -39.38 6.47
CA ALA A 44 10.14 -39.66 6.07
C ALA A 44 9.21 -38.59 6.64
N LEU A 45 8.34 -38.02 5.79
CA LEU A 45 7.29 -37.08 6.18
C LEU A 45 5.93 -37.77 6.17
N TYR A 46 5.20 -37.68 7.28
CA TYR A 46 3.87 -38.24 7.45
C TYR A 46 2.77 -37.17 7.36
N SER A 47 1.53 -37.61 7.11
CA SER A 47 0.36 -36.75 6.87
C SER A 47 -0.05 -35.88 8.07
N ASP A 48 0.40 -36.23 9.27
CA ASP A 48 0.22 -35.45 10.49
C ASP A 48 1.30 -34.36 10.66
N GLY A 49 2.26 -34.28 9.74
CA GLY A 49 3.38 -33.33 9.79
C GLY A 49 4.59 -33.84 10.55
N MET A 50 4.56 -35.06 11.10
CA MET A 50 5.74 -35.67 11.72
C MET A 50 6.79 -35.99 10.65
N THR A 51 8.04 -35.61 10.93
CA THR A 51 9.22 -36.04 10.17
C THR A 51 10.10 -36.93 11.03
N ILE A 52 10.58 -38.03 10.47
CA ILE A 52 11.41 -39.02 11.16
C ILE A 52 12.62 -39.34 10.30
N GLN A 53 13.83 -39.30 10.87
CA GLN A 53 15.04 -39.67 10.14
C GLN A 53 15.08 -41.16 9.82
N ASP A 54 15.42 -41.49 8.58
CA ASP A 54 15.68 -42.87 8.16
C ASP A 54 16.88 -43.43 8.96
N GLY A 55 16.71 -44.61 9.55
CA GLY A 55 17.75 -45.25 10.36
C GLY A 55 17.97 -44.67 11.76
N ASN A 56 17.31 -43.55 12.12
CA ASN A 56 17.37 -42.98 13.48
C ASN A 56 16.01 -42.41 13.92
N PRO A 57 15.06 -43.26 14.36
CA PRO A 57 13.70 -42.82 14.70
C PRO A 57 13.59 -41.84 15.87
N MET A 58 14.64 -41.72 16.69
CA MET A 58 14.71 -40.76 17.79
C MET A 58 14.92 -39.33 17.30
N ASN A 59 15.52 -39.16 16.11
CA ASN A 59 15.62 -37.86 15.46
C ASN A 59 14.34 -37.60 14.65
N ARG A 60 13.40 -36.90 15.28
CA ARG A 60 12.08 -36.60 14.72
C ARG A 60 11.58 -35.24 15.18
N GLY A 61 10.69 -34.65 14.41
CA GLY A 61 10.04 -33.40 14.80
C GLY A 61 8.84 -33.06 13.94
N MET A 62 8.05 -32.10 14.43
CA MET A 62 6.89 -31.57 13.71
C MET A 62 7.33 -30.55 12.66
N THR A 63 6.85 -30.73 11.44
CA THR A 63 6.91 -29.72 10.40
C THR A 63 5.77 -28.73 10.55
N PHE A 64 5.98 -27.52 10.07
CA PHE A 64 4.98 -26.47 10.09
C PHE A 64 4.92 -25.82 8.72
N ARG A 65 3.75 -25.32 8.33
CA ARG A 65 3.67 -24.45 7.15
C ARG A 65 4.60 -23.25 7.33
N ASP A 66 5.35 -22.89 6.29
CA ASP A 66 6.20 -21.70 6.37
C ASP A 66 5.33 -20.43 6.53
N PRO A 67 5.58 -19.62 7.57
CA PRO A 67 4.92 -18.34 7.80
C PRO A 67 4.94 -17.39 6.61
N SER A 68 6.11 -17.26 6.01
CA SER A 68 6.38 -16.21 5.03
C SER A 68 5.72 -16.49 3.69
N GLY A 69 5.46 -17.76 3.40
CA GLY A 69 4.94 -18.20 2.11
C GLY A 69 5.99 -18.23 1.00
N MET A 70 7.25 -17.87 1.27
CA MET A 70 8.34 -18.05 0.28
C MET A 70 8.67 -19.52 0.07
N MET A 71 8.56 -20.29 1.15
CA MET A 71 8.64 -21.74 1.16
C MET A 71 7.24 -22.28 1.50
N TYR A 72 6.99 -23.57 1.28
CA TYR A 72 5.68 -24.14 1.63
C TYR A 72 5.70 -24.88 2.97
N LEU A 73 6.86 -25.41 3.38
CA LEU A 73 7.02 -26.15 4.62
C LEU A 73 8.32 -25.77 5.33
N ARG A 74 8.26 -25.56 6.64
CA ARG A 74 9.39 -25.44 7.55
C ARG A 74 9.63 -26.77 8.24
N LEU A 75 10.84 -27.27 8.14
CA LEU A 75 11.30 -28.52 8.75
C LEU A 75 11.88 -28.27 10.15
N PRO A 76 11.88 -29.29 11.04
CA PRO A 76 12.55 -29.20 12.33
C PRO A 76 14.03 -28.87 12.19
N ALA A 77 14.55 -28.05 13.09
CA ALA A 77 15.97 -27.74 13.20
C ALA A 77 16.44 -27.95 14.63
N ALA A 78 17.62 -28.55 14.81
CA ALA A 78 18.21 -28.74 16.14
C ALA A 78 18.55 -27.40 16.82
N ASN A 79 18.99 -26.40 16.04
CA ASN A 79 19.20 -25.04 16.52
C ASN A 79 18.54 -24.01 15.57
N PRO A 80 17.25 -23.69 15.79
CA PRO A 80 16.48 -22.80 14.92
C PRO A 80 16.98 -21.34 14.94
N TYR A 81 17.83 -20.95 15.91
CA TYR A 81 18.41 -19.61 15.98
C TYR A 81 19.62 -19.44 15.05
N GLN A 82 20.24 -20.52 14.61
CA GLN A 82 21.36 -20.49 13.67
C GLN A 82 20.96 -20.97 12.28
N LYS A 83 20.17 -22.06 12.22
CA LYS A 83 19.80 -22.73 10.98
C LYS A 83 18.32 -23.05 10.96
N ALA A 84 17.68 -22.79 9.84
CA ALA A 84 16.32 -23.23 9.57
C ALA A 84 16.28 -24.01 8.27
N PHE A 85 15.41 -25.01 8.20
CA PHE A 85 15.28 -25.88 7.03
C PHE A 85 13.87 -25.76 6.46
N PHE A 86 13.76 -25.75 5.14
CA PHE A 86 12.50 -25.54 4.44
C PHE A 86 12.38 -26.42 3.20
N LEU A 87 11.14 -26.58 2.71
CA LEU A 87 10.84 -27.09 1.38
C LEU A 87 10.25 -25.96 0.53
N ASP A 88 10.83 -25.73 -0.65
CA ASP A 88 10.35 -24.73 -1.61
C ASP A 88 9.32 -25.31 -2.60
N TYR A 89 8.64 -24.45 -3.35
CA TYR A 89 7.64 -24.88 -4.33
C TYR A 89 8.20 -25.68 -5.52
N ASN A 90 9.52 -25.80 -5.65
CA ASN A 90 10.21 -26.59 -6.67
C ASN A 90 10.71 -27.93 -6.13
N ARG A 91 10.31 -28.32 -4.90
CA ARG A 91 10.74 -29.54 -4.21
C ARG A 91 12.21 -29.54 -3.76
N ASN A 92 12.84 -28.38 -3.66
CA ASN A 92 14.18 -28.27 -3.10
C ASN A 92 14.11 -28.28 -1.58
N VAL A 93 15.10 -28.91 -0.95
CA VAL A 93 15.38 -28.77 0.49
C VAL A 93 16.30 -27.58 0.65
N ILE A 94 15.84 -26.57 1.35
CA ILE A 94 16.54 -25.31 1.57
C ILE A 94 17.06 -25.29 2.99
N GLU A 95 18.36 -25.06 3.15
CA GLU A 95 18.94 -24.62 4.41
C GLU A 95 19.05 -23.10 4.38
N LEU A 96 18.62 -22.47 5.46
CA LEU A 96 18.77 -21.05 5.70
C LEU A 96 19.68 -20.85 6.91
N ASP A 97 20.83 -20.23 6.68
CA ASP A 97 21.79 -19.87 7.71
C ASP A 97 21.75 -18.36 7.94
N TYR A 98 21.77 -17.94 9.20
CA TYR A 98 21.65 -16.51 9.55
C TYR A 98 22.80 -15.65 9.00
N MET A 99 23.99 -16.23 8.79
CA MET A 99 25.14 -15.56 8.19
C MET A 99 25.17 -15.72 6.67
N LEU A 100 24.95 -16.94 6.18
CA LEU A 100 25.21 -17.30 4.78
C LEU A 100 23.98 -17.16 3.86
N GLY A 101 22.77 -16.97 4.39
CA GLY A 101 21.54 -16.92 3.59
C GLY A 101 21.06 -18.31 3.19
N SER A 102 20.23 -18.41 2.14
CA SER A 102 19.68 -19.69 1.69
C SER A 102 20.63 -20.48 0.77
N ARG A 103 20.58 -21.80 0.88
CA ARG A 103 21.21 -22.73 -0.06
C ARG A 103 20.35 -23.98 -0.25
N VAL A 104 20.36 -24.52 -1.46
CA VAL A 104 19.76 -25.83 -1.74
C VAL A 104 20.71 -26.92 -1.25
N ILE A 105 20.21 -27.81 -0.39
CA ILE A 105 20.97 -28.93 0.19
C ILE A 105 20.48 -30.30 -0.29
N GLY A 106 19.40 -30.33 -1.07
CA GLY A 106 18.85 -31.56 -1.63
C GLY A 106 17.44 -31.36 -2.17
N TYR A 107 16.64 -32.42 -2.19
CA TYR A 107 15.30 -32.43 -2.78
C TYR A 107 14.31 -33.28 -1.98
N ALA A 108 13.01 -33.13 -2.24
CA ALA A 108 11.95 -33.91 -1.63
C ALA A 108 11.01 -34.51 -2.68
N ASP A 109 10.46 -35.69 -2.42
CA ASP A 109 9.41 -36.30 -3.27
C ASP A 109 7.99 -36.04 -2.73
N VAL A 110 7.88 -35.16 -1.72
CA VAL A 110 6.63 -34.74 -1.08
C VAL A 110 5.74 -33.98 -2.07
N PRO A 111 4.40 -34.22 -2.07
CA PRO A 111 3.46 -33.44 -2.86
C PRO A 111 3.55 -31.94 -2.54
N VAL A 112 3.73 -31.12 -3.58
CA VAL A 112 3.79 -29.66 -3.44
C VAL A 112 2.36 -29.10 -3.45
N PRO A 113 1.94 -28.33 -2.42
CA PRO A 113 0.65 -27.66 -2.45
C PRO A 113 0.64 -26.60 -3.55
N GLN A 114 -0.55 -26.23 -4.04
CA GLN A 114 -0.66 -25.12 -4.98
C GLN A 114 0.01 -23.88 -4.39
N ASN A 115 0.95 -23.30 -5.15
CA ASN A 115 1.59 -22.07 -4.74
C ASN A 115 0.51 -20.98 -4.62
N PRO A 116 0.30 -20.37 -3.44
CA PRO A 116 -0.64 -19.26 -3.29
C PRO A 116 -0.24 -18.03 -4.13
N MET A 117 0.96 -18.02 -4.70
CA MET A 117 1.49 -16.92 -5.49
C MET A 117 1.00 -16.96 -6.95
N ILE A 118 0.35 -15.87 -7.35
CA ILE A 118 0.08 -15.51 -8.75
C ILE A 118 1.40 -15.08 -9.39
N ASN A 119 1.64 -15.44 -10.66
CA ASN A 119 2.75 -14.88 -11.43
C ASN A 119 2.57 -13.36 -11.54
N TYR A 120 3.50 -12.59 -11.00
CA TYR A 120 3.54 -11.14 -11.22
C TYR A 120 3.54 -10.87 -12.72
N VAL A 121 2.51 -10.18 -13.19
CA VAL A 121 2.47 -9.61 -14.53
C VAL A 121 2.65 -8.11 -14.36
N PRO A 122 3.72 -7.52 -14.91
CA PRO A 122 3.91 -6.09 -14.89
C PRO A 122 2.66 -5.38 -15.44
N PRO A 123 2.19 -4.31 -14.77
CA PRO A 123 1.08 -3.55 -15.29
C PRO A 123 1.43 -2.89 -16.62
N VAL A 124 0.39 -2.70 -17.42
CA VAL A 124 0.47 -2.01 -18.70
C VAL A 124 0.22 -0.52 -18.47
N TYR A 125 1.23 0.29 -18.78
CA TYR A 125 1.16 1.75 -18.68
C TYR A 125 0.72 2.36 -20.00
N SER A 126 -0.14 3.37 -19.93
CA SER A 126 -0.45 4.19 -21.09
C SER A 126 0.47 5.40 -21.12
N GLN A 127 1.09 5.67 -22.27
CA GLN A 127 1.93 6.86 -22.47
C GLN A 127 1.10 8.15 -22.54
N ASN A 128 -0.21 8.05 -22.69
CA ASN A 128 -1.11 9.20 -22.80
C ASN A 128 -1.93 9.43 -21.53
N VAL A 129 -1.99 8.43 -20.62
CA VAL A 129 -2.78 8.51 -19.39
C VAL A 129 -1.88 8.61 -18.16
N GLY A 130 -2.04 9.66 -17.36
CA GLY A 130 -1.05 9.96 -16.33
C GLY A 130 -1.18 11.33 -15.67
N VAL A 131 -0.25 11.61 -14.76
CA VAL A 131 -0.20 12.88 -14.01
C VAL A 131 0.84 13.80 -14.60
N GLN A 132 0.47 15.07 -14.79
CA GLN A 132 1.45 16.10 -15.14
C GLN A 132 2.20 16.54 -13.90
N THR A 133 3.52 16.39 -13.92
CA THR A 133 4.40 16.86 -12.85
C THR A 133 5.33 17.96 -13.37
N ALA A 134 6.08 18.59 -12.47
CA ALA A 134 7.16 19.52 -12.83
C ALA A 134 8.26 18.83 -13.67
N ASN A 135 8.45 17.52 -13.48
CA ASN A 135 9.45 16.71 -14.18
C ASN A 135 8.91 16.11 -15.50
N GLY A 136 7.71 16.51 -15.94
CA GLY A 136 7.07 15.99 -17.14
C GLY A 136 5.87 15.09 -16.85
N PHE A 137 5.42 14.40 -17.90
CA PHE A 137 4.28 13.51 -17.83
C PHE A 137 4.66 12.17 -17.20
N GLN A 138 3.89 11.74 -16.18
CA GLN A 138 4.13 10.50 -15.46
C GLN A 138 2.99 9.51 -15.75
N PRO A 139 3.25 8.43 -16.51
CA PRO A 139 2.20 7.52 -16.94
C PRO A 139 1.65 6.70 -15.78
N LEU A 140 0.36 6.36 -15.86
CA LEU A 140 -0.32 5.50 -14.90
C LEU A 140 -0.76 4.16 -15.55
N PRO A 141 -0.88 3.08 -14.76
CA PRO A 141 -1.43 1.81 -15.23
C PRO A 141 -2.88 1.92 -15.68
N THR A 142 -3.20 1.36 -16.85
CA THR A 142 -4.57 1.41 -17.38
C THR A 142 -5.59 0.63 -16.56
N GLN A 143 -5.13 -0.29 -15.70
CA GLN A 143 -5.97 -1.21 -14.93
C GLN A 143 -6.68 -0.58 -13.74
N ILE A 144 -6.16 0.53 -13.20
CA ILE A 144 -6.67 1.14 -11.96
C ILE A 144 -7.09 2.57 -12.14
N VAL A 145 -6.79 3.16 -13.28
CA VAL A 145 -7.12 4.54 -13.57
C VAL A 145 -8.64 4.70 -13.75
N ASP A 146 -9.25 5.59 -12.97
CA ASP A 146 -10.68 5.89 -13.03
C ASP A 146 -10.98 7.06 -13.98
N THR A 147 -11.48 6.74 -15.17
CA THR A 147 -11.91 7.71 -16.20
C THR A 147 -13.08 8.57 -15.77
N ASN A 148 -13.91 8.07 -14.85
CA ASN A 148 -15.12 8.75 -14.43
C ASN A 148 -14.85 9.79 -13.34
N ASN A 149 -13.71 9.74 -12.65
CA ASN A 149 -13.39 10.70 -11.60
C ASN A 149 -11.96 11.19 -11.75
N PRO A 150 -11.58 11.89 -12.83
CA PRO A 150 -10.17 12.17 -13.12
C PRO A 150 -9.54 13.25 -12.22
N TYR A 151 -10.30 13.89 -11.33
CA TYR A 151 -9.83 15.00 -10.48
C TYR A 151 -9.57 14.56 -9.04
N GLY A 152 -8.49 15.09 -8.46
CA GLY A 152 -8.17 14.94 -7.04
C GLY A 152 -8.64 16.13 -6.20
N ASN A 153 -8.39 16.06 -4.89
CA ASN A 153 -8.72 17.13 -3.96
C ASN A 153 -7.82 18.36 -4.12
N LEU A 154 -8.39 19.52 -3.80
CA LEU A 154 -7.66 20.77 -3.69
C LEU A 154 -6.85 20.81 -2.39
N MET A 155 -5.54 21.05 -2.48
CA MET A 155 -4.70 21.37 -1.32
C MET A 155 -4.79 22.87 -1.02
N ILE A 156 -5.36 23.23 0.13
CA ILE A 156 -5.54 24.64 0.56
C ILE A 156 -5.26 24.82 2.05
N THR A 157 -4.79 26.01 2.41
CA THR A 157 -4.70 26.50 3.79
C THR A 157 -5.05 27.99 3.83
N ASN A 158 -4.95 28.62 5.01
CA ASN A 158 -5.21 30.03 5.25
C ASN A 158 -3.94 30.83 5.56
N GLU A 159 -4.05 32.16 5.47
CA GLU A 159 -2.96 33.11 5.74
C GLU A 159 -2.31 32.87 7.10
N GLN A 160 -3.10 32.68 8.16
CA GLN A 160 -2.61 32.53 9.52
C GLN A 160 -1.74 31.28 9.68
N THR A 161 -2.15 30.18 9.06
CA THR A 161 -1.40 28.92 9.10
C THR A 161 -0.13 29.02 8.26
N ALA A 162 -0.22 29.63 7.07
CA ALA A 162 0.94 29.89 6.23
C ALA A 162 1.96 30.79 6.94
N LYS A 163 1.50 31.82 7.67
CA LYS A 163 2.34 32.71 8.47
C LYS A 163 3.04 31.96 9.59
N GLY A 164 2.31 31.11 10.33
CA GLY A 164 2.89 30.24 11.35
C GLY A 164 3.97 29.31 10.78
N CYS A 165 3.71 28.68 9.63
CA CYS A 165 4.71 27.86 8.94
C CYS A 165 5.94 28.67 8.51
N TYR A 166 5.74 29.89 8.01
CA TYR A 166 6.82 30.78 7.58
C TYR A 166 7.71 31.16 8.76
N GLU A 167 7.12 31.67 9.84
CA GLU A 167 7.83 32.09 11.06
C GLU A 167 8.63 30.94 11.68
N GLN A 168 8.05 29.74 11.76
CA GLN A 168 8.72 28.54 12.28
C GLN A 168 9.86 28.05 11.39
N SER A 169 9.91 28.48 10.12
CA SER A 169 10.88 28.03 9.13
C SER A 169 12.01 29.04 8.88
N MET A 170 12.03 30.14 9.62
CA MET A 170 13.12 31.11 9.55
C MET A 170 14.34 30.60 10.33
N ASN A 171 15.51 30.62 9.68
CA ASN A 171 16.78 30.38 10.33
C ASN A 171 17.23 31.61 11.14
N PHE A 172 18.17 31.40 12.07
CA PHE A 172 18.74 32.48 12.89
C PHE A 172 19.37 33.63 12.08
N ASN A 173 19.81 33.36 10.84
CA ASN A 173 20.39 34.35 9.93
C ASN A 173 19.34 35.10 9.09
N GLY A 174 18.04 34.91 9.36
CA GLY A 174 16.95 35.54 8.62
C GLY A 174 16.68 34.92 7.24
N THR A 175 17.25 33.76 6.92
CA THR A 175 16.93 33.04 5.68
C THR A 175 15.83 32.00 5.91
N LEU A 176 14.93 31.85 4.93
CA LEU A 176 13.85 30.87 4.99
C LEU A 176 14.37 29.47 4.63
N ASP A 177 14.18 28.51 5.52
CA ASP A 177 14.34 27.09 5.21
C ASP A 177 13.15 26.62 4.37
N LYS A 178 13.37 26.50 3.05
CA LYS A 178 12.35 26.12 2.08
C LYS A 178 11.81 24.72 2.31
N GLN A 179 12.62 23.80 2.81
CA GLN A 179 12.20 22.42 3.06
C GLN A 179 11.29 22.38 4.28
N LYS A 180 11.72 22.99 5.40
CA LYS A 180 10.93 23.08 6.62
C LYS A 180 9.61 23.83 6.40
N PHE A 181 9.64 24.90 5.61
CA PHE A 181 8.44 25.64 5.24
C PHE A 181 7.49 24.77 4.41
N GLY A 182 8.01 24.13 3.36
CA GLY A 182 7.22 23.25 2.49
C GLY A 182 6.60 22.08 3.25
N ASP A 183 7.35 21.46 4.17
CA ASP A 183 6.87 20.38 5.03
C ASP A 183 5.69 20.82 5.90
N CYS A 184 5.82 22.00 6.54
CA CYS A 184 4.75 22.57 7.34
C CYS A 184 3.51 22.89 6.49
N MET A 185 3.71 23.44 5.29
CA MET A 185 2.61 23.74 4.38
C MET A 185 1.88 22.45 3.96
N VAL A 186 2.59 21.43 3.48
CA VAL A 186 1.98 20.14 3.11
C VAL A 186 1.19 19.55 4.28
N ALA A 187 1.77 19.53 5.49
CA ALA A 187 1.11 19.04 6.69
C ALA A 187 -0.23 19.73 7.01
N ASN A 188 -0.34 21.03 6.71
CA ASN A 188 -1.52 21.83 7.00
C ASN A 188 -2.49 21.97 5.81
N MET A 189 -2.12 21.51 4.63
CA MET A 189 -2.89 21.66 3.39
C MET A 189 -3.46 20.35 2.87
N ALA A 190 -2.72 19.26 3.08
CA ALA A 190 -3.11 17.94 2.68
C ALA A 190 -4.04 17.33 3.73
N GLY A 191 -4.94 16.45 3.30
CA GLY A 191 -5.74 15.65 4.21
C GLY A 191 -4.87 14.65 4.98
N LYS A 192 -5.50 13.93 5.93
CA LYS A 192 -4.78 12.98 6.79
C LYS A 192 -4.10 11.89 5.95
N LYS A 193 -4.80 11.34 4.97
CA LYS A 193 -4.31 10.24 4.14
C LYS A 193 -3.18 10.69 3.22
N GLU A 194 -3.33 11.87 2.63
CA GLU A 194 -2.35 12.48 1.74
C GLU A 194 -1.06 12.81 2.50
N ASN A 195 -1.16 13.27 3.75
CA ASN A 195 -0.03 13.43 4.65
C ASN A 195 0.65 12.12 5.00
N GLU A 196 -0.11 11.04 5.24
CA GLU A 196 0.47 9.71 5.46
C GLU A 196 1.25 9.24 4.21
N ILE A 197 0.70 9.44 3.01
CA ILE A 197 1.35 9.12 1.72
C ILE A 197 2.63 9.95 1.53
N TYR A 198 2.54 11.25 1.76
CA TYR A 198 3.67 12.17 1.63
C TYR A 198 4.83 11.79 2.56
N ASN A 199 4.53 11.61 3.85
CA ASN A 199 5.54 11.23 4.86
C ASN A 199 6.12 9.85 4.58
N CYS A 200 5.30 8.94 4.07
CA CYS A 200 5.73 7.60 3.69
C CYS A 200 6.83 7.66 2.62
N VAL A 201 6.61 8.41 1.53
CA VAL A 201 7.61 8.55 0.47
C VAL A 201 8.82 9.33 0.94
N LYS A 202 8.61 10.44 1.65
CA LYS A 202 9.69 11.30 2.15
C LYS A 202 10.68 10.55 3.04
N ASN A 203 10.20 9.64 3.86
CA ASN A 203 11.02 8.90 4.82
C ASN A 203 11.57 7.57 4.26
N ALA A 204 11.15 7.18 3.06
CA ALA A 204 11.65 5.97 2.40
C ALA A 204 12.97 6.26 1.67
N SER A 205 13.96 5.40 1.87
CA SER A 205 15.27 5.51 1.22
C SER A 205 15.35 4.72 -0.09
N THR A 206 14.46 3.73 -0.27
CA THR A 206 14.47 2.84 -1.44
C THR A 206 13.05 2.64 -2.02
N PRO A 207 12.94 2.22 -3.29
CA PRO A 207 11.65 1.91 -3.91
C PRO A 207 10.89 0.79 -3.18
N GLU A 208 11.58 -0.18 -2.58
CA GLU A 208 10.96 -1.23 -1.77
C GLU A 208 10.36 -0.68 -0.48
N GLU A 209 11.10 0.16 0.26
CA GLU A 209 10.57 0.81 1.47
C GLU A 209 9.34 1.65 1.13
N GLN A 210 9.44 2.39 0.02
CA GLN A 210 8.37 3.22 -0.49
C GLN A 210 7.14 2.38 -0.85
N ALA A 211 7.32 1.28 -1.59
CA ALA A 211 6.23 0.40 -2.00
C ALA A 211 5.53 -0.22 -0.77
N LEU A 212 6.28 -0.78 0.16
CA LEU A 212 5.75 -1.40 1.37
C LEU A 212 5.01 -0.37 2.24
N CYS A 213 5.64 0.77 2.49
CA CYS A 213 5.04 1.82 3.29
C CYS A 213 3.75 2.36 2.63
N LEU A 214 3.73 2.52 1.30
CA LEU A 214 2.55 2.98 0.58
C LEU A 214 1.44 1.92 0.62
N VAL A 215 1.75 0.62 0.48
CA VAL A 215 0.74 -0.45 0.66
C VAL A 215 0.10 -0.38 2.04
N GLY A 216 0.91 -0.23 3.09
CA GLY A 216 0.41 -0.11 4.46
C GLY A 216 -0.34 1.19 4.73
N THR A 217 0.02 2.26 4.02
CA THR A 217 -0.72 3.53 4.07
C THR A 217 -2.04 3.41 3.36
N MET A 218 -2.07 2.76 2.19
CA MET A 218 -3.19 2.72 1.24
C MET A 218 -4.25 1.66 1.55
N GLY A 219 -3.87 0.58 2.22
CA GLY A 219 -4.78 -0.48 2.63
C GLY A 219 -5.48 -0.22 3.97
N GLY A 220 -6.07 -1.29 4.51
CA GLY A 220 -6.72 -1.30 5.82
C GLY A 220 -5.76 -1.65 6.96
N ASN A 221 -6.34 -2.02 8.11
CA ASN A 221 -5.55 -2.41 9.28
C ASN A 221 -4.65 -3.63 9.02
N ASN A 222 -5.10 -4.57 8.18
CA ASN A 222 -4.32 -5.77 7.88
C ASN A 222 -3.11 -5.43 7.00
N GLU A 223 -3.32 -4.72 5.89
CA GLU A 223 -2.25 -4.27 5.00
C GLU A 223 -1.20 -3.44 5.75
N ARG A 224 -1.65 -2.57 6.67
CA ARG A 224 -0.76 -1.77 7.50
C ARG A 224 0.13 -2.62 8.39
N LYS A 225 -0.44 -3.63 9.06
CA LYS A 225 0.31 -4.57 9.89
C LYS A 225 1.31 -5.36 9.05
N ILE A 226 0.84 -5.99 7.97
CA ILE A 226 1.65 -6.81 7.07
C ILE A 226 2.82 -6.01 6.49
N SER A 227 2.54 -4.80 5.99
CA SER A 227 3.55 -3.95 5.38
C SER A 227 4.59 -3.49 6.39
N ALA A 228 4.18 -3.22 7.64
CA ALA A 228 5.12 -2.89 8.71
C ALA A 228 6.05 -4.06 9.04
N SER A 229 5.53 -5.30 9.09
CA SER A 229 6.34 -6.50 9.29
C SER A 229 7.33 -6.71 8.15
N LEU A 230 6.88 -6.59 6.89
CA LEU A 230 7.76 -6.68 5.73
C LEU A 230 8.82 -5.57 5.69
N LEU A 231 8.44 -4.34 6.03
CA LEU A 231 9.37 -3.21 6.10
C LEU A 231 10.44 -3.42 7.17
N LYS A 232 10.07 -4.01 8.32
CA LYS A 232 11.04 -4.39 9.36
C LYS A 232 12.06 -5.40 8.82
N CYS A 233 11.61 -6.41 8.08
CA CYS A 233 12.50 -7.39 7.45
C CYS A 233 13.41 -6.77 6.39
N TYR A 234 12.84 -5.88 5.57
CA TYR A 234 13.62 -5.12 4.59
C TYR A 234 14.70 -4.27 5.23
N LYS A 235 14.40 -3.56 6.33
CA LYS A 235 15.40 -2.77 7.04
C LYS A 235 16.54 -3.62 7.63
N GLN A 236 16.27 -4.89 7.92
CA GLN A 236 17.26 -5.81 8.48
C GLN A 236 18.11 -6.52 7.40
N TYR A 237 17.50 -6.89 6.28
CA TYR A 237 18.12 -7.79 5.29
C TYR A 237 18.16 -7.23 3.86
N GLY A 238 17.57 -6.06 3.62
CA GLY A 238 17.49 -5.43 2.29
C GLY A 238 16.79 -6.33 1.28
N ASN A 239 17.37 -6.41 0.07
CA ASN A 239 16.87 -7.25 -1.02
C ASN A 239 17.19 -8.75 -0.87
N ASP A 240 17.77 -9.18 0.25
CA ASP A 240 18.06 -10.59 0.51
C ASP A 240 16.81 -11.29 1.07
N TYR A 241 15.84 -11.53 0.18
CA TYR A 241 14.59 -12.24 0.51
C TYR A 241 14.83 -13.65 1.06
N SER A 242 16.01 -14.24 0.84
CA SER A 242 16.32 -15.55 1.41
C SER A 242 16.26 -15.55 2.94
N LYS A 243 16.57 -14.42 3.58
CA LYS A 243 16.60 -14.25 5.04
C LYS A 243 15.26 -13.84 5.66
N TYR A 244 14.28 -13.51 4.83
CA TYR A 244 12.95 -13.10 5.31
C TYR A 244 12.15 -14.20 6.04
N PRO A 245 12.33 -15.53 5.83
CA PRO A 245 11.56 -16.51 6.59
C PRO A 245 11.88 -16.44 8.09
N LEU A 246 13.13 -16.06 8.45
CA LEU A 246 13.54 -15.88 9.84
C LEU A 246 12.89 -14.64 10.47
N CYS A 247 12.76 -13.56 9.71
CA CYS A 247 12.16 -12.33 10.18
C CYS A 247 10.65 -12.46 10.41
N LEU A 248 9.97 -13.19 9.52
CA LEU A 248 8.52 -13.36 9.54
C LEU A 248 8.07 -14.55 10.40
N ALA A 249 9.01 -15.21 11.09
CA ALA A 249 8.75 -16.35 11.94
C ALA A 249 7.80 -15.97 13.09
N GLY A 250 6.51 -16.35 12.95
CA GLY A 250 5.47 -16.11 13.96
C GLY A 250 4.20 -15.42 13.43
N GLU A 251 4.25 -14.82 12.25
CA GLU A 251 3.11 -14.09 11.65
C GLU A 251 2.35 -14.94 10.61
N SER A 252 2.27 -16.25 10.88
CA SER A 252 2.46 -17.32 9.88
C SER A 252 1.27 -17.83 9.09
N SER A 253 0.06 -17.36 9.39
CA SER A 253 -1.16 -17.89 8.78
C SER A 253 -1.85 -16.89 7.87
N ASP A 254 -1.29 -15.70 7.67
CA ASP A 254 -1.94 -14.64 6.89
C ASP A 254 -1.65 -14.82 5.38
N PRO A 255 -2.65 -15.20 4.55
CA PRO A 255 -2.45 -15.35 3.12
C PRO A 255 -2.07 -14.04 2.40
N GLU A 256 -2.45 -12.89 2.97
CA GLU A 256 -2.14 -11.57 2.42
C GLU A 256 -0.68 -11.20 2.62
N LEU A 257 -0.08 -11.57 3.77
CA LEU A 257 1.35 -11.40 4.00
C LEU A 257 2.16 -12.10 2.91
N GLN A 258 1.78 -13.34 2.61
CA GLN A 258 2.45 -14.17 1.61
C GLN A 258 2.32 -13.60 0.20
N ARG A 259 1.12 -13.09 -0.11
CA ARG A 259 0.87 -12.44 -1.40
C ARG A 259 1.64 -11.13 -1.54
N LEU A 260 1.68 -10.28 -0.51
CA LEU A 260 2.41 -9.03 -0.60
C LEU A 260 3.92 -9.26 -0.72
N LEU A 261 4.45 -10.18 0.10
CA LEU A 261 5.85 -10.56 0.05
C LEU A 261 6.26 -11.07 -1.33
N SER A 262 5.48 -11.98 -1.92
CA SER A 262 5.79 -12.53 -3.23
C SER A 262 5.79 -11.48 -4.33
N CYS A 263 4.84 -10.53 -4.27
CA CYS A 263 4.78 -9.43 -5.22
C CYS A 263 6.01 -8.54 -5.18
N VAL A 264 6.47 -8.18 -3.97
CA VAL A 264 7.66 -7.35 -3.79
C VAL A 264 8.92 -8.13 -4.19
N GLN A 265 9.03 -9.40 -3.80
CA GLN A 265 10.15 -10.28 -4.16
C GLN A 265 10.27 -10.47 -5.68
N GLN A 266 9.18 -10.85 -6.37
CA GLN A 266 9.19 -11.06 -7.81
C GLN A 266 9.53 -9.77 -8.56
N GLN A 267 8.97 -8.63 -8.16
CA GLN A 267 9.34 -7.34 -8.74
C GLN A 267 10.81 -6.97 -8.53
N GLY A 268 11.37 -7.31 -7.36
CA GLY A 268 12.79 -7.10 -7.05
C GLY A 268 13.71 -7.83 -8.02
N GLN A 269 13.35 -9.05 -8.43
CA GLN A 269 14.11 -9.82 -9.42
C GLN A 269 14.13 -9.16 -10.81
N TYR A 270 13.08 -8.41 -11.15
CA TYR A 270 13.00 -7.65 -12.40
C TYR A 270 13.51 -6.20 -12.28
N GLY A 271 13.94 -5.76 -11.10
CA GLY A 271 14.37 -4.38 -10.84
C GLY A 271 13.24 -3.34 -10.96
N GLN A 272 11.99 -3.76 -10.74
CA GLN A 272 10.79 -2.96 -10.99
C GLN A 272 9.95 -2.72 -9.72
N VAL A 273 10.53 -2.79 -8.52
CA VAL A 273 9.72 -2.57 -7.30
C VAL A 273 9.27 -1.13 -7.25
N ASN A 274 7.96 -0.95 -7.30
CA ASN A 274 7.32 0.31 -6.97
C ASN A 274 5.91 0.01 -6.45
N PHE A 275 5.29 1.04 -5.89
CA PHE A 275 3.96 0.89 -5.31
C PHE A 275 2.91 0.42 -6.32
N MET A 276 2.89 0.92 -7.56
CA MET A 276 1.85 0.57 -8.53
C MET A 276 1.96 -0.89 -8.99
N ASN A 277 3.18 -1.35 -9.24
CA ASN A 277 3.45 -2.75 -9.54
C ASN A 277 3.07 -3.65 -8.36
N THR A 278 3.44 -3.26 -7.14
CA THR A 278 3.07 -3.97 -5.90
C THR A 278 1.58 -4.00 -5.68
N ALA A 279 0.89 -2.87 -5.84
CA ALA A 279 -0.56 -2.75 -5.73
C ALA A 279 -1.28 -3.66 -6.73
N MET A 280 -0.84 -3.68 -7.99
CA MET A 280 -1.44 -4.51 -9.03
C MET A 280 -1.28 -6.00 -8.75
N CYS A 281 -0.08 -6.40 -8.32
CA CYS A 281 0.19 -7.78 -7.95
C CYS A 281 -0.58 -8.21 -6.68
N TYR A 282 -0.50 -7.40 -5.62
CA TYR A 282 -1.13 -7.67 -4.33
C TYR A 282 -2.66 -7.65 -4.44
N GLY A 283 -3.20 -6.81 -5.33
CA GLY A 283 -4.62 -6.68 -5.60
C GLY A 283 -5.05 -5.25 -5.34
N ALA A 284 -5.15 -4.46 -6.41
CA ALA A 284 -5.50 -3.04 -6.33
C ALA A 284 -6.83 -2.79 -5.63
N GLY A 285 -7.80 -3.72 -5.76
CA GLY A 285 -9.10 -3.63 -5.07
C GLY A 285 -9.04 -3.73 -3.54
N LYS A 286 -7.91 -4.16 -2.97
CA LYS A 286 -7.67 -4.15 -1.50
C LYS A 286 -7.10 -2.83 -1.00
N LEU A 287 -6.69 -1.96 -1.92
CA LEU A 287 -6.10 -0.67 -1.63
C LEU A 287 -7.10 0.42 -2.01
N ASN A 288 -7.13 1.51 -1.24
CA ASN A 288 -8.02 2.63 -1.54
C ASN A 288 -7.47 3.50 -2.69
N LEU A 289 -7.36 2.92 -3.89
CA LEU A 289 -6.78 3.55 -5.09
C LEU A 289 -7.80 4.37 -5.86
N ASN A 290 -8.48 5.30 -5.20
CA ASN A 290 -9.26 6.32 -5.90
C ASN A 290 -8.33 7.30 -6.64
N THR A 291 -8.89 8.15 -7.50
CA THR A 291 -8.08 9.07 -8.33
C THR A 291 -7.24 10.05 -7.51
N GLU A 292 -7.77 10.57 -6.40
CA GLU A 292 -7.02 11.44 -5.51
C GLU A 292 -5.76 10.74 -5.00
N ALA A 293 -5.93 9.54 -4.46
CA ALA A 293 -4.84 8.71 -3.98
C ALA A 293 -3.81 8.43 -5.09
N GLN A 294 -4.25 8.11 -6.31
CA GLN A 294 -3.35 7.85 -7.43
C GLN A 294 -2.52 9.09 -7.79
N ILE A 295 -3.15 10.26 -7.84
CA ILE A 295 -2.46 11.53 -8.10
C ILE A 295 -1.45 11.80 -6.99
N VAL A 296 -1.89 11.73 -5.74
CA VAL A 296 -1.06 12.06 -4.58
C VAL A 296 0.12 11.10 -4.46
N VAL A 297 -0.10 9.79 -4.64
CA VAL A 297 0.97 8.79 -4.69
C VAL A 297 1.94 9.11 -5.82
N GLN A 298 1.46 9.35 -7.04
CA GLN A 298 2.34 9.63 -8.19
C GLN A 298 3.16 10.90 -7.95
N CYS A 299 2.54 11.96 -7.43
CA CYS A 299 3.22 13.20 -7.08
C CYS A 299 4.24 13.00 -5.96
N ALA A 300 3.92 12.22 -4.93
CA ALA A 300 4.85 11.91 -3.84
C ALA A 300 6.04 11.13 -4.38
N VAL A 301 5.80 10.07 -5.15
CA VAL A 301 6.84 9.22 -5.75
C VAL A 301 7.76 10.01 -6.68
N THR A 302 7.20 10.75 -7.64
CA THR A 302 8.00 11.51 -8.61
C THR A 302 8.75 12.68 -7.98
N SER A 303 8.23 13.25 -6.87
CA SER A 303 8.93 14.31 -6.14
C SER A 303 10.01 13.79 -5.19
N GLY A 304 10.07 12.47 -4.93
CA GLY A 304 10.92 11.90 -3.89
C GLY A 304 10.61 12.46 -2.49
N GLY A 305 9.37 12.89 -2.25
CA GLY A 305 8.98 13.55 -1.00
C GLY A 305 9.46 14.99 -0.85
N GLN A 306 9.98 15.62 -1.91
CA GLN A 306 10.33 17.05 -1.86
C GLN A 306 9.03 17.88 -1.79
N PRO A 307 8.81 18.65 -0.70
CA PRO A 307 7.49 19.23 -0.41
C PRO A 307 6.98 20.21 -1.47
N TYR A 308 7.87 20.97 -2.11
CA TYR A 308 7.48 21.98 -3.10
C TYR A 308 7.04 21.35 -4.43
N VAL A 309 7.80 20.39 -4.95
CA VAL A 309 7.47 19.62 -6.16
C VAL A 309 6.22 18.78 -5.90
N PHE A 310 6.10 18.19 -4.71
CA PHE A 310 4.90 17.48 -4.29
C PHE A 310 3.68 18.39 -4.32
N ALA A 311 3.73 19.53 -3.61
CA ALA A 311 2.61 20.46 -3.52
C ALA A 311 2.24 21.08 -4.88
N GLY A 312 3.21 21.34 -5.75
CA GLY A 312 2.94 21.82 -7.10
C GLY A 312 2.26 20.77 -7.99
N CYS A 313 2.58 19.49 -7.80
CA CYS A 313 1.98 18.38 -8.52
C CYS A 313 0.58 18.02 -7.98
N ALA A 314 0.49 17.80 -6.66
CA ALA A 314 -0.70 17.30 -6.00
C ALA A 314 -1.69 18.41 -5.61
N GLY A 315 -1.23 19.67 -5.50
CA GLY A 315 -2.05 20.83 -5.19
C GLY A 315 -2.54 21.61 -6.41
N GLY A 316 -2.05 21.30 -7.61
CA GLY A 316 -2.43 21.97 -8.84
C GLY A 316 -1.70 23.31 -9.10
N GLN A 317 -2.05 23.95 -10.24
CA GLN A 317 -1.30 25.10 -10.74
C GLN A 317 -1.39 26.34 -9.86
N LEU A 318 -2.59 26.63 -9.32
CA LEU A 318 -2.77 27.82 -8.46
C LEU A 318 -2.06 27.67 -7.13
N MET A 319 -2.02 26.46 -6.58
CA MET A 319 -1.27 26.18 -5.36
C MET A 319 0.24 26.39 -5.56
N SER A 320 0.79 25.87 -6.66
CA SER A 320 2.18 26.12 -7.04
C SER A 320 2.50 27.62 -7.09
N ARG A 321 1.59 28.42 -7.66
CA ARG A 321 1.74 29.88 -7.77
C ARG A 321 1.67 30.59 -6.41
N GLU A 322 0.80 30.14 -5.51
CA GLU A 322 0.74 30.67 -4.15
C GLU A 322 2.00 30.33 -3.35
N LEU A 323 2.52 29.12 -3.45
CA LEU A 323 3.80 28.79 -2.82
C LEU A 323 4.96 29.64 -3.34
N ASP A 324 5.04 29.85 -4.66
CA ASP A 324 6.07 30.68 -5.27
C ASP A 324 6.01 32.13 -4.72
N LYS A 325 4.81 32.70 -4.57
CA LYS A 325 4.63 34.00 -3.90
C LYS A 325 5.09 33.99 -2.45
N CYS A 326 4.86 32.91 -1.70
CA CYS A 326 5.33 32.83 -0.31
C CYS A 326 6.85 32.96 -0.24
N LEU A 327 7.54 32.32 -1.19
CA LEU A 327 9.00 32.28 -1.24
C LEU A 327 9.60 33.59 -1.76
N THR A 328 8.89 34.31 -2.64
CA THR A 328 9.39 35.52 -3.30
C THR A 328 8.95 36.82 -2.61
N ASN A 329 7.70 36.89 -2.18
CA ASN A 329 7.05 38.11 -1.68
C ASN A 329 6.62 38.00 -0.20
N GLY A 330 6.79 36.83 0.43
CA GLY A 330 6.35 36.57 1.80
C GLY A 330 4.87 36.15 1.90
N VAL A 331 4.40 35.99 3.14
CA VAL A 331 3.01 35.60 3.45
C VAL A 331 2.16 36.84 3.74
N GLY A 332 0.97 36.89 3.17
CA GLY A 332 -0.02 37.94 3.40
C GLY A 332 0.20 39.21 2.57
N GLY A 333 -0.52 40.28 2.92
CA GLY A 333 -0.44 41.56 2.22
C GLY A 333 -1.05 41.54 0.81
N ASP A 334 -0.73 42.56 -0.01
CA ASP A 334 -1.32 42.73 -1.34
C ASP A 334 -0.60 41.93 -2.43
N SER A 335 0.68 41.60 -2.23
CA SER A 335 1.57 40.91 -3.18
C SER A 335 2.08 39.54 -2.71
N GLY A 336 1.98 39.23 -1.41
CA GLY A 336 2.39 37.95 -0.85
C GLY A 336 1.35 36.84 -1.07
N CYS A 337 1.71 35.62 -0.66
CA CYS A 337 0.81 34.48 -0.78
C CYS A 337 -0.26 34.47 0.30
N PHE A 338 -1.41 33.87 0.00
CA PHE A 338 -2.56 33.72 0.88
C PHE A 338 -3.08 35.03 1.50
N GLY A 339 -2.67 36.20 0.99
CA GLY A 339 -3.21 37.50 1.38
C GLY A 339 -4.47 37.88 0.61
N LYS A 340 -4.83 39.17 0.64
CA LYS A 340 -6.08 39.72 0.03
C LYS A 340 -6.26 39.38 -1.45
N ASN A 341 -5.16 39.09 -2.15
CA ASN A 341 -5.10 38.83 -3.59
C ASN A 341 -4.84 37.37 -3.95
N ASN A 342 -5.15 36.42 -3.06
CA ASN A 342 -4.93 34.99 -3.23
C ASN A 342 -5.49 34.43 -4.57
N ASP A 343 -4.64 33.69 -5.27
CA ASP A 343 -4.91 33.11 -6.58
C ASP A 343 -5.91 31.97 -6.56
N ILE A 344 -5.90 31.18 -5.50
CA ILE A 344 -6.82 30.06 -5.33
C ILE A 344 -8.24 30.63 -5.18
N VAL A 345 -8.45 31.58 -4.27
CA VAL A 345 -9.73 32.29 -4.10
C VAL A 345 -10.17 32.92 -5.41
N LYS A 346 -9.30 33.64 -6.13
CA LYS A 346 -9.64 34.22 -7.44
C LYS A 346 -10.06 33.17 -8.47
N GLY A 347 -9.38 32.03 -8.54
CA GLY A 347 -9.75 30.93 -9.42
C GLY A 347 -11.11 30.35 -9.05
N LEU A 348 -11.37 30.15 -7.76
CA LEU A 348 -12.64 29.61 -7.26
C LEU A 348 -13.81 30.58 -7.46
N SER A 349 -13.62 31.89 -7.25
CA SER A 349 -14.66 32.89 -7.53
C SER A 349 -15.04 32.93 -9.00
N LYS A 350 -14.08 32.72 -9.92
CA LYS A 350 -14.38 32.62 -11.36
C LYS A 350 -15.27 31.43 -11.69
N ILE A 351 -15.03 30.28 -11.06
CA ILE A 351 -15.91 29.11 -11.20
C ILE A 351 -17.32 29.44 -10.67
N GLY A 352 -17.42 30.11 -9.52
CA GLY A 352 -18.70 30.54 -8.93
C GLY A 352 -19.50 31.45 -9.85
N LEU A 353 -18.84 32.40 -10.52
CA LEU A 353 -19.47 33.27 -11.53
C LEU A 353 -19.99 32.46 -12.72
N GLU A 354 -19.22 31.50 -13.22
CA GLU A 354 -19.66 30.65 -14.34
C GLU A 354 -20.83 29.73 -13.93
N LEU A 355 -20.80 29.19 -12.71
CA LEU A 355 -21.90 28.45 -12.12
C LEU A 355 -23.17 29.31 -12.04
N GLN A 356 -23.04 30.55 -11.58
CA GLN A 356 -24.14 31.50 -11.52
C GLN A 356 -24.72 31.81 -12.90
N ASN A 357 -23.87 31.95 -13.92
CA ASN A 357 -24.32 32.17 -15.30
C ASN A 357 -25.09 30.97 -15.86
N GLN A 358 -24.68 29.74 -15.51
CA GLN A 358 -25.29 28.53 -16.04
C GLN A 358 -26.57 28.11 -15.29
N PHE A 359 -26.58 28.22 -13.97
CA PHE A 359 -27.65 27.66 -13.12
C PHE A 359 -28.50 28.73 -12.43
N GLY A 360 -28.08 30.00 -12.49
CA GLY A 360 -28.73 31.12 -11.82
C GLY A 360 -28.27 31.33 -10.37
N PRO A 361 -28.34 32.56 -9.83
CA PRO A 361 -27.80 32.90 -8.50
C PRO A 361 -28.48 32.20 -7.32
N ASN A 362 -29.72 31.74 -7.51
CA ASN A 362 -30.51 31.13 -6.44
C ASN A 362 -30.37 29.60 -6.35
N ASN A 363 -29.62 28.99 -7.28
CA ASN A 363 -29.40 27.54 -7.31
C ASN A 363 -28.58 27.07 -6.10
N ASP A 364 -28.92 25.91 -5.55
CA ASP A 364 -28.28 25.38 -4.34
C ASP A 364 -26.79 25.09 -4.54
N ILE A 365 -26.37 24.67 -5.73
CA ILE A 365 -24.94 24.46 -6.08
C ILE A 365 -24.19 25.78 -6.04
N VAL A 366 -24.78 26.86 -6.56
CA VAL A 366 -24.16 28.20 -6.61
C VAL A 366 -24.03 28.78 -5.20
N LYS A 367 -25.08 28.70 -4.38
CA LYS A 367 -25.05 29.16 -2.99
C LYS A 367 -24.01 28.39 -2.18
N THR A 368 -24.03 27.06 -2.29
CA THR A 368 -23.06 26.20 -1.61
C THR A 368 -21.64 26.54 -2.03
N TRP A 369 -21.39 26.72 -3.33
CA TRP A 369 -20.08 27.12 -3.86
C TRP A 369 -19.62 28.46 -3.29
N ASN A 370 -20.45 29.50 -3.38
CA ASN A 370 -20.06 30.84 -2.95
C ASN A 370 -19.80 30.93 -1.45
N ASN A 371 -20.63 30.27 -0.63
CA ASN A 371 -20.40 30.17 0.82
C ASN A 371 -19.07 29.46 1.12
N THR A 372 -18.80 28.36 0.41
CA THR A 372 -17.57 27.59 0.54
C THR A 372 -16.32 28.43 0.21
N VAL A 373 -16.36 29.23 -0.86
CA VAL A 373 -15.24 30.13 -1.23
C VAL A 373 -15.07 31.26 -0.21
N HIS A 374 -16.18 31.79 0.30
CA HIS A 374 -16.14 32.82 1.34
C HIS A 374 -15.49 32.30 2.63
N ASP A 375 -15.81 31.07 3.06
CA ASP A 375 -15.24 30.47 4.27
C ASP A 375 -13.73 30.24 4.16
N ILE A 376 -13.22 29.94 2.96
CA ILE A 376 -11.77 29.87 2.69
C ILE A 376 -11.09 31.21 2.91
N GLN A 377 -11.75 32.30 2.52
CA GLN A 377 -11.18 33.65 2.59
C GLN A 377 -11.13 34.21 4.02
N TYR A 378 -12.09 33.86 4.89
CA TYR A 378 -12.23 34.50 6.22
C TYR A 378 -12.08 33.54 7.42
N GLY A 379 -12.00 32.23 7.21
CA GLY A 379 -11.78 31.22 8.24
C GLY A 379 -13.03 30.82 9.06
N PRO A 380 -12.94 29.75 9.90
CA PRO A 380 -11.76 28.95 10.20
C PRO A 380 -11.63 27.76 9.24
N GLY A 381 -10.52 27.71 8.52
CA GLY A 381 -10.14 26.51 7.78
C GLY A 381 -9.85 25.35 8.73
N LYS A 382 -10.55 24.22 8.53
CA LYS A 382 -10.12 22.86 8.91
C LYS A 382 -11.08 21.74 8.46
N ASN A 383 -12.31 22.05 8.06
CA ASN A 383 -13.25 20.99 7.70
C ASN A 383 -13.09 20.55 6.24
N HIS A 384 -12.60 19.32 6.12
CA HIS A 384 -12.42 18.48 4.93
C HIS A 384 -13.69 18.32 4.05
N GLU A 385 -14.82 18.89 4.47
CA GLU A 385 -16.09 18.89 3.74
C GLU A 385 -16.06 19.85 2.56
N VAL A 386 -15.46 21.03 2.74
CA VAL A 386 -15.26 22.03 1.69
C VAL A 386 -14.51 21.43 0.50
N VAL A 387 -13.40 20.76 0.77
CA VAL A 387 -12.55 20.11 -0.25
C VAL A 387 -13.29 18.96 -0.94
N LYS A 388 -14.07 18.17 -0.19
CA LYS A 388 -14.89 17.08 -0.77
C LYS A 388 -16.00 17.61 -1.67
N VAL A 389 -16.68 18.68 -1.26
CA VAL A 389 -17.69 19.37 -2.08
C VAL A 389 -17.06 19.83 -3.38
N PHE A 390 -15.86 20.44 -3.33
CA PHE A 390 -15.14 20.88 -4.53
C PHE A 390 -14.84 19.74 -5.49
N THR A 391 -14.36 18.61 -4.98
CA THR A 391 -13.98 17.47 -5.83
C THR A 391 -15.20 16.77 -6.41
N ASN A 392 -16.27 16.60 -5.63
CA ASN A 392 -17.52 16.01 -6.10
C ASN A 392 -18.14 16.87 -7.21
N VAL A 393 -18.30 18.17 -6.96
CA VAL A 393 -18.80 19.14 -7.95
C VAL A 393 -17.84 19.23 -9.14
N GLY A 394 -16.54 19.17 -8.91
CA GLY A 394 -15.51 19.16 -9.95
C GLY A 394 -15.56 17.93 -10.86
N ASN A 395 -15.80 16.75 -10.31
CA ASN A 395 -15.95 15.51 -11.07
C ASN A 395 -17.26 15.48 -11.88
N GLU A 396 -18.32 16.07 -11.36
CA GLU A 396 -19.59 16.22 -12.08
C GLU A 396 -19.49 17.24 -13.22
N LEU A 397 -18.94 18.42 -12.93
CA LEU A 397 -18.90 19.54 -13.88
C LEU A 397 -17.71 19.50 -14.83
N GLY A 398 -16.60 18.89 -14.44
CA GLY A 398 -15.41 18.74 -15.27
C GLY A 398 -15.62 17.85 -16.50
N LYS A 399 -16.72 17.07 -16.52
CA LYS A 399 -17.19 16.29 -17.68
C LYS A 399 -18.00 17.14 -18.67
N ALA A 400 -18.52 18.29 -18.24
CA ALA A 400 -19.19 19.23 -19.12
C ALA A 400 -18.12 20.01 -19.91
N GLY A 401 -18.19 19.98 -21.24
CA GLY A 401 -17.25 20.67 -22.14
C GLY A 401 -17.38 22.20 -22.18
N ASN A 402 -17.87 22.82 -21.10
CA ASN A 402 -18.14 24.25 -20.97
C ASN A 402 -16.95 25.02 -20.36
N ASN A 403 -17.12 26.32 -20.11
CA ASN A 403 -16.09 27.16 -19.51
C ASN A 403 -15.74 26.74 -18.07
N ILE A 404 -16.69 26.14 -17.33
CA ILE A 404 -16.47 25.62 -15.97
C ILE A 404 -15.34 24.58 -16.00
N GLY A 405 -15.39 23.63 -16.93
CA GLY A 405 -14.37 22.60 -17.07
C GLY A 405 -12.96 23.17 -17.37
N LYS A 406 -12.85 24.34 -18.00
CA LYS A 406 -11.55 25.01 -18.23
C LYS A 406 -10.99 25.63 -16.95
N GLU A 407 -11.83 26.24 -16.12
CA GLU A 407 -11.39 26.84 -14.86
C GLU A 407 -11.08 25.77 -13.80
N ILE A 408 -11.85 24.67 -13.74
CA ILE A 408 -11.56 23.53 -12.85
C ILE A 408 -10.14 22.98 -13.10
N LYS A 409 -9.72 22.85 -14.36
CA LYS A 409 -8.39 22.33 -14.74
C LYS A 409 -7.21 23.16 -14.22
N LYS A 410 -7.45 24.42 -13.82
CA LYS A 410 -6.41 25.29 -13.24
C LYS A 410 -6.30 25.08 -11.72
N VAL A 411 -7.40 24.70 -11.08
CA VAL A 411 -7.54 24.59 -9.63
C VAL A 411 -7.23 23.17 -9.16
N LEU A 412 -7.87 22.17 -9.76
CA LEU A 412 -7.77 20.78 -9.30
C LEU A 412 -6.66 20.03 -10.07
N PRO A 413 -5.85 19.23 -9.37
CA PRO A 413 -4.99 18.26 -10.02
C PRO A 413 -5.85 17.21 -10.74
N LYS A 414 -5.32 16.64 -11.83
CA LYS A 414 -6.06 15.65 -12.60
C LYS A 414 -5.17 14.63 -13.30
N ILE A 415 -5.75 13.48 -13.58
CA ILE A 415 -5.25 12.53 -14.57
C ILE A 415 -5.57 13.08 -15.97
N LYS A 416 -4.54 13.21 -16.81
CA LYS A 416 -4.68 13.51 -18.24
C LYS A 416 -4.78 12.21 -19.02
N TRP A 417 -5.35 12.27 -20.21
CA TRP A 417 -5.66 11.16 -21.09
C TRP A 417 -5.15 11.40 -22.50
#